data_AF-A0A6J2T8Q4-F1
#
_entry.id   AF-A0A6J2T8Q4-F1
#
_cell.length_a   1.000
_cell.length_b   1.000
_cell.length_c   1.000
_cell.angle_alpha   90.00
_cell.angle_beta   90.00
_cell.angle_gamma   90.00
#
_symmetry.space_group_name_H-M   'P 1'
#
loop_
_entity.id
_entity.type
_entity.pdbx_description
1 polymer ?
#
loop_
_entity_poly.entity_id
_entity_poly.type
_entity_poly.pdbx_seq_one_letter_code
_entity_poly.pdbx_strand_id
1 'polypeptide(L)'
;MACPFFRRADSLTRQPSVIVEPGTHWTLEDEELADDALTLTHLQMAIQLLTAPSNDDLNTAVNSLVTKYRQSWPNIHKLKLDPNTFKSYSNYDYLGDIQELLLEMDEASASEILVLLGEELITCCCTGIIERAFRCLGTDLQEFLGSLDGVYDVLKLQEDDVTDTGFVCAGEGELIFTSERPVIAWLLLGSLKALTRMLYKVDVNIKIEPVEGDARRYRYLFSLVKDSSASLLERIVGAPAKLHETVQRSSSSNAADLAISSASFCKMFPWHFIMNEKLELVQLGRGFILQVYRTSRQLDWR
;
A
#
# COMPACT_ATOMS: atom_id res chain seq x y z
N MET A 1 20.57 -17.42 12.20
CA MET A 1 19.26 -18.06 11.95
C MET A 1 18.84 -17.63 10.56
N ALA A 2 18.67 -18.56 9.62
CA ALA A 2 18.38 -18.24 8.22
C ALA A 2 16.96 -17.64 8.09
N CYS A 3 16.79 -16.68 7.19
CA CYS A 3 15.50 -16.06 6.93
C CYS A 3 14.61 -17.11 6.24
N PRO A 4 13.41 -17.42 6.77
CA PRO A 4 12.53 -18.44 6.20
C PRO A 4 12.06 -18.10 4.77
N PHE A 5 12.26 -16.87 4.32
CA PHE A 5 11.82 -16.32 3.04
C PHE A 5 12.76 -16.59 1.86
N PHE A 6 14.00 -17.01 2.10
CA PHE A 6 14.99 -17.21 1.04
C PHE A 6 15.09 -18.66 0.53
N ARG A 7 14.38 -19.61 1.14
CA ARG A 7 14.49 -21.02 0.75
C ARG A 7 13.67 -21.38 -0.51
N ARG A 8 14.42 -21.63 -1.59
CA ARG A 8 14.10 -22.30 -2.87
C ARG A 8 13.20 -21.53 -3.84
N ALA A 9 13.83 -20.58 -4.51
CA ALA A 9 13.40 -20.01 -5.79
C ALA A 9 13.82 -20.90 -6.98
N ASP A 10 13.48 -22.19 -6.98
CA ASP A 10 13.55 -22.98 -8.21
C ASP A 10 12.25 -22.72 -9.01
N SER A 11 12.12 -21.50 -9.59
CA SER A 11 11.11 -21.06 -10.61
C SER A 11 10.41 -19.70 -10.38
N LEU A 12 11.04 -18.70 -9.74
CA LEU A 12 10.45 -17.35 -9.76
C LEU A 12 10.64 -16.72 -11.15
N THR A 13 9.54 -16.38 -11.81
CA THR A 13 9.51 -15.67 -13.10
C THR A 13 10.05 -14.26 -12.92
N ARG A 14 11.18 -13.94 -13.59
CA ARG A 14 11.68 -12.56 -13.70
C ARG A 14 10.57 -11.70 -14.32
N GLN A 15 10.28 -10.56 -13.70
CA GLN A 15 9.30 -9.61 -14.22
C GLN A 15 10.02 -8.39 -14.75
N PRO A 16 9.76 -7.99 -16.00
CA PRO A 16 10.38 -6.80 -16.57
C PRO A 16 9.92 -5.55 -15.80
N SER A 17 10.80 -4.56 -15.67
CA SER A 17 10.42 -3.24 -15.16
C SER A 17 9.33 -2.64 -16.06
N VAL A 18 8.36 -1.94 -15.48
CA VAL A 18 7.34 -1.22 -16.26
C VAL A 18 8.02 -0.09 -17.05
N ILE A 19 7.86 -0.12 -18.38
CA ILE A 19 8.27 0.96 -19.28
C ILE A 19 7.21 2.06 -19.23
N VAL A 20 7.63 3.29 -18.96
CA VAL A 20 6.88 4.46 -19.40
C VAL A 20 7.10 4.57 -20.92
N GLU A 21 6.06 4.40 -21.74
CA GLU A 21 6.19 4.37 -23.20
C GLU A 21 6.99 5.56 -23.78
N PRO A 22 7.72 5.42 -24.91
CA PRO A 22 8.56 6.48 -25.48
C PRO A 22 7.80 7.69 -26.06
N GLY A 23 6.47 7.73 -25.92
CA GLY A 23 5.63 8.90 -26.18
C GLY A 23 5.30 9.73 -24.93
N THR A 24 5.58 9.18 -23.74
CA THR A 24 5.43 9.83 -22.43
C THR A 24 6.81 10.22 -21.92
N HIS A 25 7.45 11.13 -22.67
CA HIS A 25 8.48 11.98 -22.08
C HIS A 25 7.76 12.87 -21.06
N TRP A 26 7.61 12.41 -19.81
CA TRP A 26 7.18 13.25 -18.71
C TRP A 26 8.32 14.25 -18.46
N THR A 27 8.33 15.32 -19.26
CA THR A 27 9.08 16.52 -18.95
C THR A 27 8.72 16.90 -17.53
N LEU A 28 9.66 16.75 -16.61
CA LEU A 28 9.68 17.35 -15.27
C LEU A 28 9.77 18.89 -15.35
N GLU A 29 9.12 19.47 -16.35
CA GLU A 29 9.12 20.88 -16.72
C GLU A 29 7.75 21.26 -17.31
N ASP A 30 6.64 20.71 -16.81
CA ASP A 30 5.38 21.45 -16.88
C ASP A 30 5.39 22.42 -15.71
N GLU A 31 5.41 23.71 -16.04
CA GLU A 31 5.38 24.83 -15.10
C GLU A 31 4.35 24.56 -14.00
N GLU A 32 4.84 24.31 -12.77
CA GLU A 32 4.02 24.07 -11.59
C GLU A 32 3.09 25.27 -11.35
N LEU A 33 1.87 25.17 -11.87
CA LEU A 33 0.75 25.94 -11.35
C LEU A 33 0.29 25.24 -10.08
N ALA A 34 0.42 25.94 -8.95
CA ALA A 34 0.09 25.46 -7.61
C ALA A 34 -1.36 24.95 -7.42
N ASP A 35 -2.19 25.03 -8.46
CA ASP A 35 -3.62 24.72 -8.47
C ASP A 35 -3.98 23.47 -9.29
N ASP A 36 -2.99 22.74 -9.84
CA ASP A 36 -3.30 21.56 -10.64
C ASP A 36 -3.85 20.42 -9.76
N ALA A 37 -5.01 19.90 -10.17
CA ALA A 37 -5.76 18.92 -9.41
C ALA A 37 -5.09 17.54 -9.48
N LEU A 38 -5.08 16.82 -8.36
CA LEU A 38 -4.59 15.44 -8.36
C LEU A 38 -5.53 14.54 -9.17
N THR A 39 -4.95 13.76 -10.07
CA THR A 39 -5.63 12.81 -10.93
C THR A 39 -5.39 11.38 -10.43
N LEU A 40 -6.17 10.42 -10.94
CA LEU A 40 -5.91 9.00 -10.70
C LEU A 40 -4.56 8.55 -11.25
N THR A 41 -4.05 9.19 -12.32
CA THR A 41 -2.72 8.87 -12.87
C THR A 41 -1.61 9.22 -11.88
N HIS A 42 -1.71 10.34 -11.16
CA HIS A 42 -0.75 10.69 -10.11
C HIS A 42 -0.77 9.68 -8.95
N LEU A 43 -1.95 9.18 -8.58
CA LEU A 43 -2.08 8.12 -7.58
C LEU A 43 -1.52 6.79 -8.08
N GLN A 44 -1.72 6.46 -9.36
CA GLN A 44 -1.14 5.28 -9.98
C GLN A 44 0.39 5.33 -9.95
N MET A 45 0.99 6.46 -10.31
CA MET A 45 2.44 6.65 -10.26
C MET A 45 2.98 6.49 -8.82
N ALA A 46 2.29 7.04 -7.83
CA ALA A 46 2.68 6.89 -6.43
C ALA A 46 2.63 5.43 -5.99
N ILE A 47 1.59 4.68 -6.35
CA ILE A 47 1.50 3.26 -5.99
C ILE A 47 2.51 2.40 -6.79
N GLN A 48 2.74 2.72 -8.06
CA GLN A 48 3.80 2.08 -8.86
C GLN A 48 5.18 2.28 -8.24
N LEU A 49 5.47 3.44 -7.62
CA LEU A 49 6.72 3.63 -6.87
C LEU A 49 6.87 2.61 -5.71
N LEU A 50 5.76 2.15 -5.12
CA LEU A 50 5.77 1.15 -4.05
C LEU A 50 5.85 -0.29 -4.56
N THR A 51 5.19 -0.60 -5.67
CA THR A 51 5.02 -1.98 -6.14
C THR A 51 5.91 -2.36 -7.32
N ALA A 52 6.22 -1.41 -8.20
CA ALA A 52 7.00 -1.62 -9.42
C ALA A 52 7.79 -0.35 -9.79
N PRO A 53 8.76 0.07 -8.95
CA PRO A 53 9.52 1.29 -9.20
C PRO A 53 10.31 1.21 -10.51
N SER A 54 10.47 2.35 -11.18
CA SER A 54 11.22 2.43 -12.43
C SER A 54 12.72 2.14 -12.19
N ASN A 55 13.42 1.70 -13.24
CA ASN A 55 14.87 1.48 -13.14
C ASN A 55 15.65 2.77 -12.84
N ASP A 56 15.15 3.93 -13.28
CA ASP A 56 15.75 5.23 -12.97
C ASP A 56 15.57 5.60 -11.49
N ASP A 57 14.39 5.34 -10.92
CA ASP A 57 14.13 5.54 -9.49
C ASP A 57 14.98 4.60 -8.63
N LEU A 58 15.03 3.32 -9.00
CA LEU A 58 15.87 2.31 -8.34
C LEU A 58 17.34 2.71 -8.41
N ASN A 59 17.84 3.15 -9.56
CA ASN A 59 19.23 3.56 -9.70
C ASN A 59 19.55 4.81 -8.87
N THR A 60 18.63 5.76 -8.80
CA THR A 60 18.76 6.94 -7.93
C THR A 60 18.85 6.52 -6.46
N ALA A 61 17.93 5.65 -6.02
CA ALA A 61 17.90 5.11 -4.66
C ALA A 61 19.17 4.31 -4.31
N VAL A 62 19.62 3.42 -5.19
CA VAL A 62 20.86 2.63 -5.02
C VAL A 62 22.08 3.56 -4.93
N ASN A 63 22.15 4.60 -5.75
CA ASN A 63 23.26 5.55 -5.66
C ASN A 63 23.30 6.28 -4.32
N SER A 64 22.16 6.69 -3.78
CA SER A 64 22.06 7.29 -2.44
C SER A 64 22.45 6.28 -1.35
N LEU A 65 21.88 5.08 -1.41
CA LEU A 65 22.15 3.98 -0.48
C LEU A 65 23.64 3.64 -0.41
N VAL A 66 24.29 3.43 -1.55
CA VAL A 66 25.72 3.12 -1.62
C VAL A 66 26.56 4.25 -1.05
N THR A 67 26.14 5.51 -1.25
CA THR A 67 26.88 6.66 -0.73
C THR A 67 26.81 6.72 0.80
N LYS A 68 25.63 6.46 1.38
CA LYS A 68 25.40 6.51 2.83
C LYS A 68 26.00 5.32 3.57
N TYR A 69 25.89 4.11 3.02
CA TYR A 69 26.19 2.87 3.74
C TYR A 69 27.45 2.14 3.27
N ARG A 70 28.30 2.78 2.45
CA ARG A 70 29.56 2.21 1.97
C ARG A 70 30.47 1.69 3.08
N GLN A 71 30.46 2.36 4.23
CA GLN A 71 31.31 2.02 5.37
C GLN A 71 30.80 0.77 6.10
N SER A 72 29.48 0.59 6.17
CA SER A 72 28.84 -0.57 6.80
C SER A 72 28.93 -1.81 5.92
N TRP A 73 28.74 -1.66 4.60
CA TRP A 73 28.80 -2.76 3.65
C TRP A 73 29.74 -2.43 2.48
N PRO A 74 31.02 -2.86 2.53
CA PRO A 74 32.00 -2.49 1.51
C PRO A 74 31.64 -3.00 0.12
N ASN A 75 30.91 -4.12 0.01
CA ASN A 75 30.49 -4.72 -1.27
C ASN A 75 29.20 -4.12 -1.85
N ILE A 76 28.51 -3.19 -1.14
CA ILE A 76 27.24 -2.61 -1.59
C ILE A 76 27.36 -1.83 -2.91
N HIS A 77 28.58 -1.37 -3.24
CA HIS A 77 28.86 -0.68 -4.50
C HIS A 77 28.59 -1.55 -5.74
N LYS A 78 28.57 -2.88 -5.61
CA LYS A 78 28.26 -3.81 -6.70
C LYS A 78 26.81 -3.69 -7.17
N LEU A 79 25.91 -3.14 -6.33
CA LEU A 79 24.52 -2.93 -6.69
C LEU A 79 24.36 -1.82 -7.75
N LYS A 80 25.34 -0.92 -7.90
CA LYS A 80 25.29 0.15 -8.89
C LYS A 80 25.31 -0.44 -10.30
N LEU A 81 24.36 -0.03 -11.11
CA LEU A 81 24.31 -0.35 -12.53
C LEU A 81 24.59 0.91 -13.36
N ASP A 82 25.27 0.75 -14.49
CA ASP A 82 25.43 1.87 -15.43
C ASP A 82 24.06 2.20 -16.05
N PRO A 83 23.59 3.46 -16.01
CA PRO A 83 22.34 3.88 -16.65
C PRO A 83 22.19 3.41 -18.10
N ASN A 84 23.30 3.30 -18.83
CA ASN A 84 23.28 2.86 -20.22
C ASN A 84 22.86 1.39 -20.37
N THR A 85 23.10 0.55 -19.36
CA THR A 85 22.78 -0.88 -19.39
C THR A 85 21.28 -1.10 -19.46
N PHE A 86 20.50 -0.54 -18.54
CA PHE A 86 19.04 -0.72 -18.56
C PHE A 86 18.33 0.15 -19.60
N LYS A 87 18.92 1.27 -20.04
CA LYS A 87 18.38 2.03 -21.19
C LYS A 87 18.48 1.27 -22.52
N SER A 88 19.40 0.32 -22.62
CA SER A 88 19.58 -0.49 -23.82
C SER A 88 18.58 -1.65 -23.94
N TYR A 89 17.93 -2.04 -22.83
CA TYR A 89 16.97 -3.15 -22.79
C TYR A 89 15.65 -2.66 -22.22
N SER A 90 14.60 -2.61 -23.04
CA SER A 90 13.32 -2.02 -22.61
C SER A 90 12.69 -2.73 -21.40
N ASN A 91 13.08 -3.98 -21.12
CA ASN A 91 12.44 -4.83 -20.11
C ASN A 91 13.43 -5.31 -19.02
N TYR A 92 14.41 -4.47 -18.67
CA TYR A 92 15.47 -4.84 -17.74
C TYR A 92 14.95 -4.95 -16.30
N ASP A 93 15.08 -6.11 -15.66
CA ASP A 93 14.68 -6.32 -14.27
C ASP A 93 15.83 -5.98 -13.31
N TYR A 94 16.05 -4.68 -13.08
CA TYR A 94 17.14 -4.22 -12.22
C TYR A 94 16.95 -4.68 -10.77
N LEU A 95 15.71 -4.70 -10.27
CA LEU A 95 15.41 -5.17 -8.92
C LEU A 95 15.73 -6.67 -8.75
N GLY A 96 15.52 -7.48 -9.79
CA GLY A 96 15.93 -8.88 -9.83
C GLY A 96 17.44 -9.06 -9.70
N ASP A 97 18.22 -8.27 -10.43
CA ASP A 97 19.69 -8.32 -10.34
C ASP A 97 20.20 -7.84 -8.97
N ILE A 98 19.58 -6.81 -8.39
CA ILE A 98 19.87 -6.38 -7.01
C ILE A 98 19.65 -7.55 -6.04
N GLN A 99 18.53 -8.27 -6.17
CA GLN A 99 18.23 -9.43 -5.33
C GLN A 99 19.30 -10.53 -5.46
N GLU A 100 19.72 -10.86 -6.68
CA GLU A 100 20.75 -11.87 -6.93
C GLU A 100 22.10 -11.45 -6.33
N LEU A 101 22.52 -10.19 -6.52
CA LEU A 101 23.76 -9.66 -5.95
C LEU A 101 23.75 -9.65 -4.42
N LEU A 102 22.61 -9.32 -3.79
CA LEU A 102 22.47 -9.35 -2.34
C LEU A 102 22.54 -10.77 -1.78
N LEU A 103 21.96 -11.74 -2.50
CA LEU A 103 22.04 -13.16 -2.17
C LEU A 103 23.47 -13.70 -2.18
N GLU A 104 24.32 -13.22 -3.08
CA GLU A 104 25.74 -13.58 -3.13
C GLU A 104 26.56 -12.97 -1.98
N MET A 105 26.08 -11.90 -1.36
CA MET A 105 26.81 -11.19 -0.30
C MET A 105 26.59 -11.81 1.09
N ASP A 106 25.37 -11.76 1.60
CA ASP A 106 24.94 -12.34 2.89
C ASP A 106 23.42 -12.23 3.03
N GLU A 107 22.75 -13.34 3.37
CA GLU A 107 21.29 -13.43 3.43
C GLU A 107 20.68 -12.56 4.54
N ALA A 108 21.35 -12.47 5.70
CA ALA A 108 20.87 -11.67 6.82
C ALA A 108 20.90 -10.18 6.48
N SER A 109 22.02 -9.73 5.91
CA SER A 109 22.21 -8.35 5.46
C SER A 109 21.34 -7.99 4.25
N ALA A 110 21.00 -8.95 3.39
CA ALA A 110 20.19 -8.70 2.18
C ALA A 110 18.82 -8.07 2.50
N SER A 111 18.11 -8.62 3.49
CA SER A 111 16.81 -8.09 3.91
C SER A 111 16.92 -6.68 4.48
N GLU A 112 17.95 -6.41 5.29
CA GLU A 112 18.21 -5.08 5.85
C GLU A 112 18.54 -4.06 4.76
N ILE A 113 19.38 -4.43 3.79
CA ILE A 113 19.75 -3.58 2.67
C ILE A 113 18.54 -3.27 1.78
N LEU A 114 17.63 -4.23 1.55
CA LEU A 114 16.38 -3.99 0.80
C LEU A 114 15.44 -3.02 1.52
N VAL A 115 15.33 -3.13 2.85
CA VAL A 115 14.57 -2.16 3.65
C VAL A 115 15.18 -0.78 3.54
N LEU A 116 16.50 -0.65 3.67
CA LEU A 116 17.18 0.64 3.51
C LEU A 116 17.04 1.18 2.08
N LEU A 117 17.06 0.31 1.06
CA LEU A 117 16.82 0.71 -0.32
C LEU A 117 15.41 1.29 -0.51
N GLY A 118 14.39 0.68 0.10
CA GLY A 118 13.02 1.20 0.08
C GLY A 118 12.90 2.55 0.80
N GLU A 119 13.63 2.73 1.91
CA GLU A 119 13.68 4.03 2.59
C GLU A 119 14.33 5.11 1.71
N GLU A 120 15.43 4.78 1.02
CA GLU A 120 16.11 5.68 0.10
C GLU A 120 15.26 5.98 -1.14
N LEU A 121 14.49 5.00 -1.64
CA LEU A 121 13.57 5.17 -2.77
C LEU A 121 12.55 6.28 -2.49
N ILE A 122 11.89 6.22 -1.33
CA ILE A 122 10.94 7.27 -0.92
C ILE A 122 11.69 8.59 -0.68
N THR A 123 12.84 8.55 -0.02
CA THR A 123 13.59 9.79 0.27
C THR A 123 14.04 10.52 -0.99
N CYS A 124 14.39 9.80 -2.06
CA CYS A 124 14.90 10.39 -3.30
C CYS A 124 13.82 10.68 -4.33
N CYS A 125 12.80 9.83 -4.44
CA CYS A 125 11.84 9.85 -5.56
C CYS A 125 10.45 10.35 -5.16
N CYS A 126 10.08 10.31 -3.88
CA CYS A 126 8.78 10.81 -3.42
C CYS A 126 8.81 12.33 -3.20
N THR A 127 8.77 13.10 -4.29
CA THR A 127 8.78 14.57 -4.27
C THR A 127 7.65 15.16 -5.11
N GLY A 128 7.31 16.44 -4.88
CA GLY A 128 6.33 17.18 -5.68
C GLY A 128 4.96 16.51 -5.73
N ILE A 129 4.52 16.12 -6.94
CA ILE A 129 3.21 15.53 -7.18
C ILE A 129 3.02 14.16 -6.51
N ILE A 130 4.09 13.37 -6.37
CA ILE A 130 4.03 12.03 -5.76
C ILE A 130 3.82 12.14 -4.24
N GLU A 131 4.50 13.09 -3.59
CA GLU A 131 4.27 13.38 -2.18
C GLU A 131 2.82 13.85 -1.95
N ARG A 132 2.33 14.76 -2.81
CA ARG A 132 0.93 15.24 -2.75
C ARG A 132 -0.05 14.08 -2.94
N ALA A 133 0.21 13.17 -3.87
CA ALA A 133 -0.62 12.00 -4.13
C ALA A 133 -0.72 11.09 -2.88
N PHE A 134 0.40 10.75 -2.24
CA PHE A 134 0.36 9.96 -1.00
C PHE A 134 -0.32 10.70 0.15
N ARG A 135 -0.11 12.02 0.28
CA ARG A 135 -0.77 12.84 1.31
C ARG A 135 -2.29 12.87 1.13
N CYS A 136 -2.79 12.73 -0.09
CA CYS A 136 -4.21 12.67 -0.38
C CYS A 136 -4.86 11.32 -0.06
N LEU A 137 -4.09 10.26 0.20
CA LEU A 137 -4.65 8.98 0.62
C LEU A 137 -5.16 9.00 2.07
N GLY A 138 -4.60 9.82 2.95
CA GLY A 138 -5.11 9.89 4.32
C GLY A 138 -4.39 10.92 5.18
N THR A 139 -5.12 11.48 6.15
CA THR A 139 -4.58 12.47 7.08
C THR A 139 -3.86 11.83 8.27
N ASP A 140 -4.14 10.56 8.54
CA ASP A 140 -3.40 9.70 9.45
C ASP A 140 -3.03 8.35 8.80
N LEU A 141 -2.28 7.53 9.53
CA LEU A 141 -1.81 6.23 9.05
C LEU A 141 -2.96 5.26 8.76
N GLN A 142 -4.01 5.23 9.58
CA GLN A 142 -5.10 4.28 9.42
C GLN A 142 -5.94 4.60 8.19
N GLU A 143 -6.25 5.89 7.99
CA GLU A 143 -6.89 6.39 6.78
C GLU A 143 -6.05 6.07 5.54
N PHE A 144 -4.74 6.30 5.61
CA PHE A 144 -3.82 5.99 4.52
C PHE A 144 -3.85 4.52 4.12
N LEU A 145 -3.76 3.60 5.09
CA LEU A 145 -3.77 2.16 4.81
C LEU A 145 -5.11 1.71 4.20
N GLY A 146 -6.23 2.24 4.72
CA GLY A 146 -7.56 1.93 4.18
C GLY A 146 -7.77 2.48 2.75
N SER A 147 -7.31 3.71 2.50
CA SER A 147 -7.40 4.32 1.17
C SER A 147 -6.44 3.71 0.17
N LEU A 148 -5.27 3.25 0.59
CA LEU A 148 -4.31 2.56 -0.27
C LEU A 148 -4.92 1.28 -0.86
N ASP A 149 -5.59 0.48 -0.03
CA ASP A 149 -6.35 -0.71 -0.43
C ASP A 149 -7.42 -0.35 -1.48
N GLY A 150 -8.31 0.59 -1.15
CA GLY A 150 -9.41 0.98 -2.05
C GLY A 150 -8.96 1.61 -3.37
N VAL A 151 -7.91 2.44 -3.36
CA VAL A 151 -7.38 3.05 -4.60
C VAL A 151 -6.67 2.01 -5.44
N TYR A 152 -5.89 1.10 -4.83
CA TYR A 152 -5.21 0.05 -5.57
C TYR A 152 -6.20 -0.87 -6.29
N ASP A 153 -7.30 -1.25 -5.64
CA ASP A 153 -8.36 -2.05 -6.26
C ASP A 153 -8.97 -1.38 -7.50
N VAL A 154 -9.18 -0.07 -7.45
CA VAL A 154 -9.71 0.70 -8.59
C VAL A 154 -8.70 0.75 -9.74
N LEU A 155 -7.42 0.95 -9.44
CA LEU A 155 -6.36 1.00 -10.45
C LEU A 155 -6.14 -0.36 -11.10
N LYS A 156 -6.22 -1.44 -10.32
CA LYS A 156 -6.10 -2.81 -10.83
C LYS A 156 -7.20 -3.18 -11.83
N LEU A 157 -8.41 -2.62 -11.67
CA LEU A 157 -9.50 -2.81 -12.63
C LEU A 157 -9.28 -2.08 -13.97
N GLN A 158 -8.35 -1.12 -14.03
CA GLN A 158 -8.01 -0.37 -15.25
C GLN A 158 -6.86 -1.02 -16.04
N GLU A 159 -6.11 -1.94 -15.43
CA GLU A 159 -5.03 -2.66 -16.08
C GLU A 159 -5.56 -3.98 -16.71
N ASP A 160 -5.34 -4.18 -18.01
CA ASP A 160 -5.67 -5.44 -18.70
C ASP A 160 -4.80 -6.61 -18.23
N ASP A 161 -3.66 -6.31 -17.62
CA ASP A 161 -2.71 -7.28 -17.09
C ASP A 161 -2.90 -7.39 -15.57
N VAL A 162 -3.27 -8.58 -15.09
CA VAL A 162 -3.48 -8.84 -13.66
C VAL A 162 -2.12 -8.86 -12.99
N THR A 163 -1.65 -7.69 -12.54
CA THR A 163 -0.48 -7.65 -11.66
C THR A 163 -0.80 -8.48 -10.41
N ASP A 164 0.05 -9.45 -10.08
CA ASP A 164 -0.18 -10.41 -8.98
C ASP A 164 0.10 -9.78 -7.60
N THR A 165 0.06 -8.44 -7.54
CA THR A 165 0.17 -7.66 -6.33
C THR A 165 -1.20 -7.20 -5.83
N GLY A 166 -1.28 -6.93 -4.53
CA GLY A 166 -2.52 -6.53 -3.87
C GLY A 166 -2.25 -5.94 -2.50
N PHE A 167 -2.98 -4.90 -2.14
CA PHE A 167 -3.04 -4.38 -0.78
C PHE A 167 -4.39 -4.78 -0.18
N VAL A 168 -4.41 -5.12 1.11
CA VAL A 168 -5.63 -5.33 1.88
C VAL A 168 -5.43 -4.74 3.26
N CYS A 169 -6.27 -3.78 3.65
CA CYS A 169 -6.30 -3.24 5.00
C CYS A 169 -7.11 -4.18 5.90
N ALA A 170 -6.42 -5.04 6.67
CA ALA A 170 -7.06 -6.12 7.42
C ALA A 170 -7.55 -5.69 8.81
N GLY A 171 -7.14 -4.51 9.28
CA GLY A 171 -7.50 -3.98 10.60
C GLY A 171 -6.75 -2.71 10.97
N GLU A 172 -6.81 -2.34 12.25
CA GLU A 172 -6.07 -1.19 12.77
C GLU A 172 -4.56 -1.47 12.77
N GLY A 173 -3.80 -0.64 12.05
CA GLY A 173 -2.35 -0.79 11.93
C GLY A 173 -1.91 -2.09 11.25
N GLU A 174 -2.77 -2.68 10.42
CA GLU A 174 -2.52 -3.96 9.77
C GLU A 174 -2.77 -3.90 8.25
N LEU A 175 -1.72 -4.22 7.49
CA LEU A 175 -1.75 -4.27 6.03
C LEU A 175 -1.30 -5.66 5.56
N ILE A 176 -2.05 -6.28 4.66
CA ILE A 176 -1.63 -7.49 3.96
C ILE A 176 -1.26 -7.10 2.54
N PHE A 177 -0.01 -7.38 2.15
CA PHE A 177 0.46 -7.22 0.79
C PHE A 177 0.59 -8.59 0.13
N THR A 178 0.04 -8.75 -1.06
CA THR A 178 0.24 -9.93 -1.89
C THR A 178 1.30 -9.62 -2.94
N SER A 179 2.26 -10.51 -3.15
CA SER A 179 3.23 -10.43 -4.25
C SER A 179 3.92 -11.78 -4.49
N GLU A 180 4.18 -12.11 -5.75
CA GLU A 180 5.04 -13.25 -6.12
C GLU A 180 6.53 -12.98 -5.89
N ARG A 181 6.95 -11.72 -5.68
CA ARG A 181 8.35 -11.31 -5.56
C ARG A 181 8.68 -10.92 -4.11
N PRO A 182 9.38 -11.77 -3.35
CA PRO A 182 9.77 -11.46 -1.97
C PRO A 182 10.61 -10.18 -1.83
N VAL A 183 11.39 -9.83 -2.86
CA VAL A 183 12.20 -8.60 -2.88
C VAL A 183 11.33 -7.33 -2.75
N ILE A 184 10.14 -7.32 -3.35
CA ILE A 184 9.21 -6.19 -3.28
C ILE A 184 8.64 -6.04 -1.87
N ALA A 185 8.40 -7.15 -1.16
CA ALA A 185 7.90 -7.08 0.21
C ALA A 185 8.90 -6.39 1.16
N TRP A 186 10.19 -6.69 1.05
CA TRP A 186 11.21 -6.02 1.85
C TRP A 186 11.44 -4.56 1.43
N LEU A 187 11.35 -4.28 0.12
CA LEU A 187 11.42 -2.92 -0.40
C LEU A 187 10.25 -2.07 0.14
N LEU A 188 9.03 -2.58 0.04
CA LEU A 188 7.81 -1.95 0.54
C LEU A 188 7.88 -1.69 2.05
N LEU A 189 8.45 -2.61 2.84
CA LEU A 189 8.67 -2.42 4.27
C LEU A 189 9.47 -1.14 4.55
N GLY A 190 10.56 -0.92 3.80
CA GLY A 190 11.35 0.30 3.85
C GLY A 190 10.58 1.54 3.40
N SER A 191 9.89 1.42 2.27
CA SER A 191 9.10 2.51 1.72
C SER A 191 8.02 2.99 2.70
N LEU A 192 7.29 2.08 3.35
CA LEU A 192 6.27 2.42 4.35
C LEU A 192 6.87 3.11 5.59
N LYS A 193 8.05 2.68 6.05
CA LYS A 193 8.77 3.36 7.14
C LYS A 193 9.16 4.79 6.76
N ALA A 194 9.68 4.99 5.55
CA ALA A 194 10.03 6.32 5.08
C ALA A 194 8.80 7.21 4.86
N LEU A 195 7.72 6.67 4.28
CA LEU A 195 6.47 7.41 4.06
C LEU A 195 5.83 7.87 5.37
N THR A 196 5.77 7.01 6.37
CA THR A 196 5.21 7.38 7.68
C THR A 196 5.98 8.51 8.36
N ARG A 197 7.32 8.47 8.30
CA ARG A 197 8.17 9.58 8.77
C ARG A 197 7.99 10.84 7.93
N MET A 198 7.87 10.70 6.61
CA MET A 198 7.74 11.82 5.67
C MET A 198 6.41 12.55 5.84
N LEU A 199 5.30 11.82 5.81
CA LEU A 199 3.93 12.34 5.77
C LEU A 199 3.42 12.73 7.16
N TYR A 200 3.63 11.87 8.16
CA TYR A 200 3.03 12.00 9.49
C TYR A 200 4.01 12.41 10.58
N LYS A 201 5.32 12.46 10.28
CA LYS A 201 6.39 12.75 11.25
C LYS A 201 6.39 11.76 12.43
N VAL A 202 6.06 10.50 12.16
CA VAL A 202 6.02 9.41 13.14
C VAL A 202 7.03 8.33 12.78
N ASP A 203 7.80 7.90 13.77
CA ASP A 203 8.60 6.69 13.69
C ASP A 203 7.78 5.46 14.06
N VAL A 204 7.58 4.58 13.08
CA VAL A 204 6.88 3.31 13.25
C VAL A 204 7.85 2.15 13.16
N ASN A 205 7.68 1.20 14.06
CA ASN A 205 8.22 -0.14 13.92
C ASN A 205 7.21 -1.00 13.18
N ILE A 206 7.60 -1.50 12.01
CA ILE A 206 6.77 -2.38 11.18
C ILE A 206 7.37 -3.78 11.22
N LYS A 207 6.59 -4.75 11.67
CA LYS A 207 6.97 -6.17 11.67
C LYS A 207 6.32 -6.86 10.47
N ILE A 208 7.10 -7.65 9.72
CA ILE A 208 6.60 -8.46 8.62
C ILE A 208 6.44 -9.92 9.05
N GLU A 209 5.29 -10.52 8.76
CA GLU A 209 4.96 -11.91 9.06
C GLU A 209 4.36 -12.58 7.81
N PRO A 210 4.70 -13.85 7.51
CA PRO A 210 4.03 -14.58 6.45
C PRO A 210 2.59 -14.91 6.88
N VAL A 211 1.64 -14.90 5.95
CA VAL A 211 0.28 -15.38 6.23
C VAL A 211 0.25 -16.90 6.09
N GLU A 212 -0.27 -17.60 7.11
CA GLU A 212 -0.43 -19.05 7.05
C GLU A 212 -1.34 -19.46 5.88
N GLY A 213 -0.88 -20.43 5.09
CA GLY A 213 -1.62 -20.94 3.94
C GLY A 213 -1.36 -20.23 2.61
N ASP A 214 -0.65 -19.09 2.61
CA ASP A 214 -0.29 -18.38 1.37
C ASP A 214 1.08 -17.69 1.47
N ALA A 215 2.10 -18.27 0.85
CA ALA A 215 3.47 -17.75 0.86
C ALA A 215 3.64 -16.43 0.08
N ARG A 216 2.65 -16.03 -0.72
CA ARG A 216 2.67 -14.77 -1.47
C ARG A 216 2.13 -13.60 -0.65
N ARG A 217 1.56 -13.86 0.52
CA ARG A 217 0.96 -12.85 1.39
C ARG A 217 1.86 -12.51 2.57
N TYR A 218 2.14 -11.22 2.69
CA TYR A 218 2.98 -10.64 3.72
C TYR A 218 2.13 -9.71 4.58
N ARG A 219 2.05 -9.99 5.87
CA ARG A 219 1.34 -9.18 6.87
C ARG A 219 2.31 -8.18 7.49
N TYR A 220 1.95 -6.90 7.44
CA TYR A 220 2.69 -5.78 8.02
C TYR A 220 1.93 -5.30 9.24
N LEU A 221 2.57 -5.41 10.39
CA LEU A 221 2.03 -4.99 11.68
C LEU A 221 2.73 -3.71 12.11
N PHE A 222 1.99 -2.61 12.17
CA PHE A 222 2.48 -1.30 12.55
C PHE A 222 2.41 -1.13 14.07
N SER A 223 3.50 -0.64 14.65
CA SER A 223 3.60 -0.30 16.07
C SER A 223 4.40 0.98 16.22
N LEU A 224 3.98 1.92 17.06
CA LEU A 224 4.78 3.14 17.27
C LEU A 224 6.04 2.81 18.06
N VAL A 225 7.17 3.41 17.64
CA VAL A 225 8.40 3.39 18.44
C VAL A 225 8.12 4.19 19.71
N LYS A 226 8.05 3.51 20.85
CA LYS A 226 7.79 4.14 22.15
C LYS A 226 9.00 4.98 22.57
N ASP A 227 9.06 6.23 22.12
CA ASP A 227 9.93 7.25 22.69
C ASP A 227 9.19 8.60 22.86
N SER A 228 8.91 8.93 24.13
CA SER A 228 8.81 10.29 24.69
C SER A 228 7.79 11.31 24.17
N SER A 229 6.66 10.93 23.57
CA SER A 229 5.49 11.83 23.52
C SER A 229 4.15 11.09 23.63
N ALA A 230 3.75 10.82 24.88
CA ALA A 230 2.51 10.15 25.23
C ALA A 230 1.23 10.81 24.65
N SER A 231 1.30 12.07 24.20
CA SER A 231 0.16 12.85 23.70
C SER A 231 -0.11 12.76 22.20
N LEU A 232 0.82 12.21 21.39
CA LEU A 232 0.61 11.99 19.94
C LEU A 232 0.00 10.61 19.63
N LEU A 233 0.21 9.64 20.53
CA LEU A 233 -0.26 8.25 20.44
C LEU A 233 -1.79 8.13 20.38
N GLU A 234 -2.49 9.08 20.99
CA GLU A 234 -3.94 9.09 21.15
C GLU A 234 -4.68 9.57 19.89
N ARG A 235 -3.99 10.25 18.97
CA ARG A 235 -4.58 10.79 17.73
C ARG A 235 -4.33 9.94 16.48
N ILE A 236 -3.37 9.02 16.53
CA ILE A 236 -2.79 8.39 15.33
C ILE A 236 -3.09 6.89 15.23
N VAL A 237 -3.39 6.21 16.36
CA VAL A 237 -3.68 4.77 16.41
C VAL A 237 -5.09 4.49 16.97
N GLY A 238 -5.99 5.46 16.98
CA GLY A 238 -7.39 5.21 17.36
C GLY A 238 -7.63 4.74 18.80
N ALA A 239 -6.73 4.99 19.77
CA ALA A 239 -7.02 4.79 21.20
C ALA A 239 -7.57 6.09 21.85
N PRO A 240 -8.51 6.02 22.80
CA PRO A 240 -9.51 7.07 23.03
C PRO A 240 -8.93 8.29 23.76
N ALA A 241 -8.58 9.32 23.00
CA ALA A 241 -8.12 10.60 23.51
C ALA A 241 -9.27 11.47 24.02
N LYS A 242 -9.32 11.69 25.34
CA LYS A 242 -10.16 12.73 25.94
C LYS A 242 -9.60 14.11 25.57
N LEU A 243 -10.15 14.77 24.55
CA LEU A 243 -10.39 16.24 24.44
C LEU A 243 -10.59 16.71 22.98
N HIS A 244 -11.67 16.25 22.38
CA HIS A 244 -12.73 17.09 21.80
C HIS A 244 -13.95 16.18 21.84
N GLU A 245 -15.06 16.60 22.45
CA GLU A 245 -16.31 15.81 22.53
C GLU A 245 -16.96 15.66 21.14
N THR A 246 -16.29 15.03 20.20
CA THR A 246 -16.99 14.20 19.23
C THR A 246 -17.18 12.89 19.95
N VAL A 247 -18.33 12.77 20.63
CA VAL A 247 -18.77 11.54 21.26
C VAL A 247 -18.66 10.42 20.22
N GLN A 248 -17.56 9.66 20.22
CA GLN A 248 -17.58 8.30 19.72
C GLN A 248 -18.57 7.61 20.65
N ARG A 249 -19.84 7.62 20.23
CA ARG A 249 -20.87 6.85 20.88
C ARG A 249 -20.38 5.43 20.74
N SER A 250 -19.86 4.88 21.83
CA SER A 250 -19.75 3.44 22.03
C SER A 250 -20.96 2.82 21.36
N SER A 251 -20.73 2.00 20.33
CA SER A 251 -21.77 1.34 19.56
C SER A 251 -22.66 0.62 20.55
N SER A 252 -23.80 1.23 20.83
CA SER A 252 -24.67 0.71 21.85
C SER A 252 -25.33 -0.54 21.31
N SER A 253 -25.39 -1.57 22.15
CA SER A 253 -26.14 -2.77 21.86
C SER A 253 -27.65 -2.57 22.03
N ASN A 254 -28.09 -1.38 22.45
CA ASN A 254 -29.49 -1.06 22.63
C ASN A 254 -30.06 -0.33 21.40
N ALA A 255 -30.82 -1.03 20.56
CA ALA A 255 -31.41 -0.45 19.35
C ALA A 255 -32.29 0.80 19.58
N ALA A 256 -32.73 1.06 20.82
CA ALA A 256 -33.53 2.24 21.16
C ALA A 256 -32.75 3.56 21.19
N ASP A 257 -31.42 3.53 21.24
CA ASP A 257 -30.58 4.75 21.24
C ASP A 257 -29.98 5.09 19.88
N LEU A 258 -30.37 4.34 18.84
CA LEU A 258 -30.06 4.69 17.46
C LEU A 258 -30.63 6.07 17.15
N ALA A 259 -29.76 6.97 16.67
CA ALA A 259 -30.15 8.34 16.31
C ALA A 259 -31.18 8.39 15.17
N ILE A 260 -31.29 7.31 14.41
CA ILE A 260 -32.26 7.14 13.32
C ILE A 260 -32.96 5.80 13.50
N SER A 261 -34.28 5.78 13.28
CA SER A 261 -35.00 4.52 13.23
C SER A 261 -34.55 3.69 12.02
N SER A 262 -34.61 2.36 12.13
CA SER A 262 -34.34 1.44 11.02
C SER A 262 -35.21 1.75 9.79
N ALA A 263 -36.47 2.12 10.00
CA ALA A 263 -37.39 2.51 8.92
C ALA A 263 -36.94 3.79 8.18
N SER A 264 -36.36 4.76 8.88
CA SER A 264 -35.79 5.96 8.26
C SER A 264 -34.50 5.62 7.50
N PHE A 265 -33.63 4.79 8.10
CA PHE A 265 -32.41 4.31 7.45
C PHE A 265 -32.71 3.57 6.13
N CYS A 266 -33.68 2.66 6.12
CA CYS A 266 -34.06 1.93 4.89
C CYS A 266 -34.68 2.79 3.79
N LYS A 267 -35.19 3.98 4.13
CA LYS A 267 -35.65 4.98 3.15
C LYS A 267 -34.49 5.82 2.63
N MET A 268 -33.56 6.19 3.51
CA MET A 268 -32.39 7.01 3.16
C MET A 268 -31.37 6.23 2.31
N PHE A 269 -31.24 4.92 2.54
CA PHE A 269 -30.36 4.03 1.78
C PHE A 269 -31.20 2.95 1.08
N PRO A 270 -31.75 3.22 -0.11
CA PRO A 270 -32.66 2.28 -0.76
C PRO A 270 -31.98 0.96 -1.18
N TRP A 271 -30.68 1.01 -1.44
CA TRP A 271 -29.85 -0.10 -1.93
C TRP A 271 -28.84 -0.52 -0.87
N HIS A 272 -29.32 -1.11 0.22
CA HIS A 272 -28.45 -1.76 1.22
C HIS A 272 -29.06 -3.10 1.64
N PHE A 273 -28.22 -3.98 2.18
CA PHE A 273 -28.66 -5.18 2.86
C PHE A 273 -27.71 -5.49 4.03
N ILE A 274 -28.21 -6.18 5.05
CA ILE A 274 -27.43 -6.61 6.21
C ILE A 274 -27.61 -8.11 6.37
N MET A 275 -26.50 -8.83 6.57
CA MET A 275 -26.50 -10.27 6.81
C MET A 275 -25.91 -10.58 8.18
N ASN A 276 -26.33 -11.69 8.79
CA ASN A 276 -25.68 -12.23 9.98
C ASN A 276 -24.50 -13.15 9.60
N GLU A 277 -23.79 -13.67 10.60
CA GLU A 277 -22.65 -14.59 10.41
C GLU A 277 -23.02 -15.89 9.66
N LYS A 278 -24.30 -16.24 9.61
CA LYS A 278 -24.82 -17.39 8.86
C LYS A 278 -25.23 -17.06 7.42
N LEU A 279 -24.91 -15.85 6.95
CA LEU A 279 -25.30 -15.31 5.65
C LEU A 279 -26.83 -15.23 5.46
N GLU A 280 -27.59 -15.06 6.54
CA GLU A 280 -29.04 -14.83 6.49
C GLU A 280 -29.30 -13.32 6.40
N LEU A 281 -30.17 -12.90 5.47
CA LEU A 281 -30.57 -11.51 5.31
C LEU A 281 -31.42 -11.04 6.51
N VAL A 282 -30.91 -10.08 7.26
CA VAL A 282 -31.56 -9.50 8.46
C VAL A 282 -32.29 -8.19 8.13
N GLN A 283 -31.77 -7.40 7.19
CA GLN A 283 -32.36 -6.12 6.80
C GLN A 283 -32.16 -5.86 5.31
N LEU A 284 -33.17 -5.25 4.67
CA LEU A 284 -33.14 -4.85 3.26
C LEU A 284 -33.61 -3.40 3.11
N GLY A 285 -32.94 -2.68 2.22
CA GLY A 285 -33.34 -1.35 1.77
C GLY A 285 -34.62 -1.38 0.93
N ARG A 286 -35.35 -0.26 0.95
CA ARG A 286 -36.64 -0.16 0.26
C ARG A 286 -36.54 -0.36 -1.25
N GLY A 287 -35.41 -0.01 -1.86
CA GLY A 287 -35.13 -0.23 -3.28
C GLY A 287 -35.08 -1.71 -3.63
N PHE A 288 -34.31 -2.50 -2.88
CA PHE A 288 -34.27 -3.96 -3.04
C PHE A 288 -35.63 -4.61 -2.83
N ILE A 289 -36.35 -4.20 -1.79
CA ILE A 289 -37.71 -4.70 -1.51
C ILE A 289 -38.62 -4.45 -2.71
N LEU A 290 -38.68 -3.22 -3.22
CA LEU A 290 -39.53 -2.87 -4.36
C LEU A 290 -39.14 -3.62 -5.65
N GLN A 291 -37.84 -3.82 -5.88
CA GLN A 291 -37.34 -4.56 -7.04
C GLN A 291 -37.75 -6.04 -6.96
N VAL A 292 -37.51 -6.70 -5.83
CA VAL A 292 -37.87 -8.12 -5.61
C VAL A 292 -39.37 -8.32 -5.72
N TYR A 293 -40.19 -7.46 -5.10
CA TYR A 293 -41.65 -7.54 -5.24
C TYR A 293 -42.14 -7.33 -6.68
N ARG A 294 -41.49 -6.48 -7.46
CA ARG A 294 -41.80 -6.30 -8.89
C ARG A 294 -41.47 -7.55 -9.71
N THR A 295 -40.32 -8.18 -9.45
CA THR A 295 -39.90 -9.40 -10.15
C THR A 295 -40.76 -10.60 -9.78
N SER A 296 -41.12 -10.78 -8.50
CA SER A 296 -42.04 -11.85 -8.07
C SER A 296 -43.42 -11.70 -8.71
N ARG A 297 -43.94 -10.46 -8.82
CA ARG A 297 -45.20 -10.21 -9.53
C ARG A 297 -45.13 -10.45 -11.04
N GLN A 298 -43.95 -10.37 -11.67
CA GLN A 298 -43.79 -10.71 -13.09
C GLN A 298 -43.69 -12.23 -13.33
N LEU A 299 -43.27 -13.00 -12.33
CA LEU A 299 -43.21 -14.46 -12.38
C LEU A 299 -44.58 -15.12 -12.16
N ASP A 300 -45.50 -14.49 -11.42
CA ASP A 300 -46.89 -14.98 -11.23
C ASP A 300 -47.80 -14.77 -12.47
N TRP A 301 -47.31 -14.15 -13.55
CA TRP A 301 -48.05 -13.95 -14.81
C TRP A 301 -47.43 -14.69 -16.01
N ARG A 302 -46.69 -15.79 -15.78
CA ARG A 302 -46.27 -16.74 -16.83
C ARG A 302 -46.81 -18.13 -16.58
#